data_AF-A0AAT9H2R0-F1
#
_entry.id   AF-A0AAT9H2R0-F1
#
_cell.length_a   1.000
_cell.length_b   1.000
_cell.length_c   1.000
_cell.angle_alpha   90.00
_cell.angle_beta   90.00
_cell.angle_gamma   90.00
#
_symmetry.space_group_name_H-M   'P 1'
#
loop_
_entity.id
_entity.type
_entity.pdbx_description
1 polymer ?
#
loop_
_entity_poly.entity_id
_entity_poly.type
_entity_poly.pdbx_seq_one_letter_code
_entity_poly.pdbx_strand_id
1 'polypeptide(L)'
;MINSNALNDYSNKIYEYLKKNDSKLLENISLQPSDFGKNHIFIELVTKNENSVSNLFLSSEDNQLTVGFDNYHCHFDSFSEQDFEEEMKIALDFFYKILNEELFVVCAGGGATTLLTNEEINIIESGKKLERFDYDCITYYVTSWSGNYDRVFKNAN
;
A
#
# COMPACT_ATOMS: atom_id res chain seq x y z
N MET A 1 -11.81 -6.59 -20.76
CA MET A 1 -10.59 -7.42 -20.78
C MET A 1 -9.44 -6.50 -21.16
N ILE A 2 -8.40 -6.41 -20.33
CA ILE A 2 -7.25 -5.53 -20.58
C ILE A 2 -6.45 -6.06 -21.78
N ASN A 3 -5.99 -5.16 -22.64
CA ASN A 3 -5.04 -5.49 -23.70
C ASN A 3 -3.62 -5.57 -23.11
N SER A 4 -3.15 -6.79 -22.81
CA SER A 4 -1.83 -7.05 -22.22
C SER A 4 -0.66 -6.46 -23.03
N ASN A 5 -0.82 -6.25 -24.34
CA ASN A 5 0.22 -5.61 -25.17
C ASN A 5 0.48 -4.14 -24.79
N ALA A 6 -0.46 -3.49 -24.10
CA ALA A 6 -0.32 -2.12 -23.62
C ALA A 6 0.44 -2.02 -22.28
N LEU A 7 0.61 -3.15 -21.58
CA LEU A 7 1.28 -3.21 -20.28
C LEU A 7 2.79 -3.43 -20.42
N ASN A 8 3.55 -2.90 -19.46
CA ASN A 8 4.93 -3.34 -19.24
C ASN A 8 4.98 -4.82 -18.79
N ASP A 9 6.16 -5.42 -18.84
CA ASP A 9 6.31 -6.86 -18.56
C ASP A 9 6.00 -7.21 -17.10
N TYR A 10 6.32 -6.32 -16.16
CA TYR A 10 6.05 -6.53 -14.74
C TYR A 10 4.55 -6.51 -14.44
N SER A 11 3.85 -5.47 -14.89
CA SER A 11 2.40 -5.36 -14.80
C SER A 11 1.70 -6.53 -15.51
N ASN A 12 2.21 -7.02 -16.64
CA ASN A 12 1.67 -8.23 -17.27
C ASN A 12 1.76 -9.47 -16.37
N LYS A 13 2.88 -9.67 -15.66
CA LYS A 13 3.00 -10.76 -14.68
C LYS A 13 1.99 -10.62 -13.54
N ILE A 14 1.80 -9.40 -13.04
CA ILE A 14 0.79 -9.10 -12.01
C ILE A 14 -0.61 -9.42 -12.51
N TYR A 15 -0.96 -9.00 -13.74
CA TYR A 15 -2.27 -9.29 -14.33
C TYR A 15 -2.56 -10.79 -14.37
N GLU A 16 -1.63 -11.58 -14.88
CA GLU A 16 -1.81 -13.03 -15.01
C GLU A 16 -1.85 -13.71 -13.64
N TYR A 17 -1.05 -13.24 -12.67
CA TYR A 17 -1.11 -13.72 -11.29
C TYR A 17 -2.49 -13.45 -10.67
N LEU A 18 -3.00 -12.23 -10.75
CA LEU A 18 -4.31 -11.85 -10.21
C LEU A 18 -5.44 -12.62 -10.90
N LYS A 19 -5.38 -12.78 -12.22
CA LYS A 19 -6.38 -13.55 -12.97
C LYS A 19 -6.51 -14.99 -12.48
N LYS A 20 -5.40 -15.60 -12.05
CA LYS A 20 -5.35 -16.96 -11.53
C LYS A 20 -5.76 -17.05 -10.06
N ASN A 21 -5.30 -16.12 -9.22
CA ASN A 21 -5.35 -16.26 -7.77
C ASN A 21 -6.37 -15.32 -7.09
N ASP A 22 -6.74 -14.22 -7.74
CA ASP A 22 -7.60 -13.17 -7.19
C ASP A 22 -8.34 -12.38 -8.28
N SER A 23 -9.19 -13.10 -9.03
CA SER A 23 -9.85 -12.54 -10.21
C SER A 23 -10.89 -11.47 -9.90
N LYS A 24 -11.37 -11.39 -8.65
CA LYS A 24 -12.33 -10.36 -8.22
C LYS A 24 -11.67 -8.99 -8.15
N LEU A 25 -10.41 -8.93 -7.72
CA LEU A 25 -9.68 -7.67 -7.64
C LEU A 25 -9.55 -7.00 -9.02
N LEU A 26 -9.55 -7.79 -10.09
CA LEU A 26 -9.54 -7.32 -11.48
C LEU A 26 -10.81 -6.55 -11.89
N GLU A 27 -11.88 -6.56 -11.10
CA GLU A 27 -13.06 -5.71 -11.39
C GLU A 27 -12.77 -4.22 -11.19
N ASN A 28 -11.73 -3.90 -10.40
CA ASN A 28 -11.35 -2.54 -10.02
C ASN A 28 -10.05 -2.07 -10.70
N ILE A 29 -9.66 -2.76 -11.77
CA ILE A 29 -8.40 -2.50 -12.47
C ILE A 29 -8.54 -1.39 -13.50
N SER A 30 -7.52 -0.54 -13.58
CA SER A 30 -7.33 0.46 -14.61
C SER A 30 -5.90 0.38 -15.17
N LEU A 31 -5.73 0.95 -16.36
CA LEU A 31 -4.43 1.10 -17.01
C LEU A 31 -4.02 2.56 -16.88
N GLN A 32 -2.91 2.82 -16.20
CA GLN A 32 -2.37 4.16 -16.05
C GLN A 32 -1.09 4.30 -16.89
N PRO A 33 -0.85 5.47 -17.52
CA PRO A 33 0.42 5.72 -18.19
C PRO A 33 1.57 5.64 -17.18
N SER A 34 2.74 5.18 -17.63
CA SER A 34 3.98 5.22 -16.84
C SER A 34 4.92 6.24 -17.45
N ASP A 35 5.67 6.93 -16.61
CA ASP A 35 6.74 7.85 -17.05
C ASP A 35 7.87 7.12 -17.82
N PHE A 36 7.96 5.79 -17.70
CA PHE A 36 9.00 4.96 -18.32
C PHE A 36 8.53 4.19 -19.56
N GLY A 37 7.35 4.51 -20.10
CA GLY A 37 6.89 4.01 -21.40
C GLY A 37 5.52 3.35 -21.37
N LYS A 38 5.47 2.01 -21.36
CA LYS A 38 4.21 1.27 -21.43
C LYS A 38 3.38 1.46 -20.16
N ASN A 39 2.06 1.34 -20.28
CA ASN A 39 1.14 1.49 -19.16
C ASN A 39 1.44 0.48 -18.04
N HIS A 40 1.03 0.81 -16.84
CA HIS A 40 1.07 -0.06 -15.67
C HIS A 40 -0.34 -0.38 -15.17
N ILE A 41 -0.45 -1.40 -14.32
CA ILE A 41 -1.68 -1.75 -13.62
C ILE A 41 -1.84 -0.86 -12.40
N PHE A 42 -3.03 -0.28 -12.27
CA PHE A 42 -3.47 0.43 -11.10
C PHE A 42 -4.84 -0.10 -10.67
N ILE A 43 -4.95 -0.58 -9.44
CA ILE A 43 -6.18 -1.10 -8.85
C ILE A 43 -6.57 -0.15 -7.74
N GLU A 44 -7.83 0.27 -7.72
CA GLU A 44 -8.31 1.27 -6.77
C GLU A 44 -9.66 0.85 -6.17
N LEU A 45 -9.74 0.87 -4.84
CA LEU A 45 -10.99 0.61 -4.11
C LEU A 45 -11.43 1.86 -3.38
N VAL A 46 -12.66 2.30 -3.69
CA VAL A 46 -13.25 3.48 -3.05
C VAL A 46 -13.33 3.28 -1.55
N THR A 47 -12.65 4.16 -0.82
CA THR A 47 -12.59 4.08 0.64
C THR A 47 -13.95 4.29 1.30
N LYS A 48 -14.15 3.66 2.46
CA LYS A 48 -15.33 3.90 3.30
C LYS A 48 -15.20 5.19 4.12
N ASN A 49 -13.99 5.74 4.23
CA ASN A 49 -13.72 6.98 4.94
C ASN A 49 -14.15 8.18 4.09
N GLU A 50 -15.32 8.74 4.37
CA GLU A 50 -15.86 9.90 3.63
C GLU A 50 -14.99 11.17 3.75
N ASN A 51 -14.09 11.22 4.73
CA ASN A 51 -13.16 12.35 4.93
C ASN A 51 -11.79 12.11 4.28
N SER A 52 -11.55 10.92 3.74
CA SER A 52 -10.29 10.63 3.07
C SER A 52 -10.24 11.34 1.73
N VAL A 53 -9.09 11.93 1.44
CA VAL A 53 -8.81 12.55 0.13
C VAL A 53 -8.39 11.52 -0.93
N SER A 54 -8.27 10.25 -0.55
CA SER A 54 -7.71 9.19 -1.38
C SER A 54 -8.32 7.81 -1.13
N ASN A 55 -8.38 7.01 -2.18
CA ASN A 55 -8.79 5.61 -2.12
C ASN A 55 -7.62 4.70 -1.73
N LEU A 56 -7.93 3.46 -1.35
CA LEU A 56 -6.89 2.43 -1.22
C LEU A 56 -6.51 1.98 -2.62
N PHE A 57 -5.21 1.96 -2.93
CA PHE A 57 -4.73 1.52 -4.22
C PHE A 57 -3.64 0.45 -4.11
N LEU A 58 -3.50 -0.30 -5.21
CA LEU A 58 -2.33 -1.12 -5.53
C LEU A 58 -1.83 -0.68 -6.91
N SER A 59 -0.59 -0.21 -6.97
CA SER A 59 0.09 0.20 -8.21
C SER A 59 1.26 -0.73 -8.52
N SER A 60 1.56 -0.86 -9.81
CA SER A 60 2.72 -1.58 -10.36
C SER A 60 3.66 -0.67 -11.14
N GLU A 61 3.54 0.64 -10.93
CA GLU A 61 4.44 1.63 -11.50
C GLU A 61 5.89 1.32 -11.13
N ASP A 62 6.82 1.68 -12.02
CA ASP A 62 8.27 1.52 -11.83
C ASP A 62 8.77 0.10 -11.56
N ASN A 63 8.00 -0.90 -12.02
CA ASN A 63 8.22 -2.32 -11.74
C ASN A 63 8.26 -2.63 -10.24
N GLN A 64 7.46 -1.91 -9.45
CA GLN A 64 7.37 -2.04 -8.02
C GLN A 64 5.90 -2.12 -7.59
N LEU A 65 5.60 -2.98 -6.62
CA LEU A 65 4.29 -2.98 -5.97
C LEU A 65 4.23 -1.87 -4.93
N THR A 66 3.22 -1.00 -5.04
CA THR A 66 2.96 0.06 -4.07
C THR A 66 1.54 -0.07 -3.55
N VAL A 67 1.35 -0.05 -2.23
CA VAL A 67 0.03 -0.18 -1.59
C VAL A 67 -0.18 0.92 -0.56
N GLY A 68 -1.33 1.58 -0.61
CA GLY A 68 -1.73 2.58 0.39
C GLY A 68 -2.76 3.60 -0.09
N PHE A 69 -2.69 4.81 0.45
CA PHE A 69 -3.64 5.90 0.29
C PHE A 69 -2.91 7.19 -0.15
N ASP A 70 -3.00 7.56 -1.44
CA ASP A 70 -2.29 8.71 -2.03
C ASP A 70 -0.83 8.83 -1.51
N ASN A 71 -0.45 9.91 -0.81
CA ASN A 71 0.90 10.11 -0.28
C ASN A 71 1.25 9.22 0.93
N TYR A 72 0.30 8.42 1.42
CA TYR A 72 0.46 7.49 2.52
C TYR A 72 0.50 6.05 1.99
N HIS A 73 1.65 5.60 1.48
CA HIS A 73 1.79 4.25 0.93
C HIS A 73 3.14 3.62 1.22
N CYS A 74 3.16 2.30 1.23
CA CYS A 74 4.38 1.52 1.33
C CYS A 74 4.76 0.97 -0.04
N HIS A 75 6.04 1.12 -0.36
CA HIS A 75 6.69 0.50 -1.50
C HIS A 75 7.17 -0.90 -1.12
N PHE A 76 7.04 -1.82 -2.05
CA PHE A 76 7.59 -3.17 -1.98
C PHE A 76 8.65 -3.30 -3.07
N ASP A 77 9.74 -2.54 -2.92
CA ASP A 77 10.97 -2.52 -3.74
C ASP A 77 11.91 -3.68 -3.41
N SER A 78 11.96 -4.06 -2.14
CA SER A 78 13.12 -4.74 -1.56
C SER A 78 13.11 -6.26 -1.72
N PHE A 79 12.43 -6.77 -2.75
CA PHE A 79 12.30 -8.20 -2.99
C PHE A 79 13.05 -8.69 -4.21
N SER A 80 14.00 -7.93 -4.74
CA SER A 80 14.81 -8.34 -5.92
C SER A 80 15.50 -9.72 -5.81
N GLU A 81 15.55 -10.32 -4.62
CA GLU A 81 16.08 -11.67 -4.35
C GLU A 81 14.99 -12.76 -4.14
N GLN A 82 13.70 -12.41 -4.07
CA GLN A 82 12.58 -13.33 -3.87
C GLN A 82 11.99 -13.82 -5.18
N ASP A 83 11.19 -14.89 -5.11
CA ASP A 83 10.35 -15.32 -6.22
C ASP A 83 9.15 -14.37 -6.36
N PHE A 84 8.85 -13.95 -7.60
CA PHE A 84 7.74 -13.03 -7.90
C PHE A 84 6.39 -13.48 -7.29
N GLU A 85 6.14 -14.79 -7.19
CA GLU A 85 4.90 -15.30 -6.59
C GLU A 85 4.84 -15.00 -5.08
N GLU A 86 5.98 -15.02 -4.40
CA GLU A 86 6.10 -14.68 -2.98
C GLU A 86 5.90 -13.17 -2.77
N GLU A 87 6.51 -12.33 -3.60
CA GLU A 87 6.31 -10.87 -3.59
C GLU A 87 4.83 -10.52 -3.68
N MET A 88 4.14 -11.11 -4.66
CA MET A 88 2.72 -10.90 -4.88
C MET A 88 1.87 -11.35 -3.69
N LYS A 89 2.20 -12.48 -3.06
CA LYS A 89 1.49 -12.96 -1.87
C LYS A 89 1.63 -11.99 -0.72
N ILE A 90 2.84 -11.49 -0.46
CA ILE A 90 3.11 -10.55 0.63
C ILE A 90 2.39 -9.22 0.39
N ALA A 91 2.49 -8.65 -0.82
CA ALA A 91 1.83 -7.39 -1.15
C ALA A 91 0.30 -7.48 -1.03
N LEU A 92 -0.29 -8.58 -1.50
CA LEU A 92 -1.74 -8.80 -1.37
C LEU A 92 -2.16 -9.07 0.06
N ASP A 93 -1.37 -9.81 0.85
CA ASP A 93 -1.65 -10.01 2.28
C ASP A 93 -1.71 -8.66 3.00
N PHE A 94 -0.76 -7.75 2.73
CA PHE A 94 -0.80 -6.39 3.28
C PHE A 94 -2.00 -5.58 2.78
N PHE A 95 -2.30 -5.63 1.49
CA PHE A 95 -3.48 -4.97 0.92
C PHE A 95 -4.78 -5.41 1.62
N TYR A 96 -4.95 -6.72 1.81
CA TYR A 96 -6.13 -7.27 2.49
C TYR A 96 -6.16 -6.99 3.99
N LYS A 97 -5.00 -6.97 4.67
CA LYS A 97 -4.92 -6.56 6.06
C LYS A 97 -5.29 -5.09 6.26
N ILE A 98 -4.99 -4.21 5.30
CA ILE A 98 -5.46 -2.81 5.34
C ILE A 98 -6.98 -2.76 5.17
N LEU A 99 -7.54 -3.49 4.20
CA LEU A 99 -9.00 -3.58 3.99
C LEU A 99 -9.76 -4.10 5.20
N ASN A 100 -9.16 -5.04 5.94
CA ASN A 100 -9.73 -5.63 7.15
C ASN A 100 -9.40 -4.85 8.43
N GLU A 101 -8.69 -3.72 8.32
CA GLU A 101 -8.24 -2.90 9.46
C GLU A 101 -7.38 -3.66 10.49
N GLU A 102 -6.59 -4.62 10.01
CA GLU A 102 -5.55 -5.30 10.77
C GLU A 102 -4.22 -4.53 10.72
N LEU A 103 -3.98 -3.83 9.61
CA LEU A 103 -2.83 -2.94 9.40
C LEU A 103 -3.27 -1.54 8.99
N PHE A 104 -2.49 -0.56 9.42
CA PHE A 104 -2.72 0.85 9.18
C PHE A 104 -1.48 1.47 8.55
N VAL A 105 -1.68 2.41 7.63
CA VAL A 105 -0.55 3.18 7.10
C VAL A 105 -0.24 4.30 8.08
N VAL A 106 0.97 4.29 8.62
CA VAL A 106 1.46 5.30 9.54
C VAL A 106 2.54 6.11 8.86
N CYS A 107 2.29 7.39 8.65
CA CYS A 107 3.25 8.31 8.07
C CYS A 107 4.07 8.95 9.19
N ALA A 108 5.39 8.79 9.10
CA ALA A 108 6.30 9.48 9.99
C ALA A 108 6.31 10.98 9.68
N GLY A 109 6.12 11.40 8.43
CA GLY A 109 6.45 12.74 7.95
C GLY A 109 7.71 12.65 7.06
N GLY A 110 7.87 13.57 6.12
CA GLY A 110 8.99 13.51 5.16
C GLY A 110 8.83 12.46 4.05
N GLY A 111 7.65 11.85 3.91
CA GLY A 111 7.31 10.90 2.84
C GLY A 111 7.50 9.43 3.19
N ALA A 112 8.14 9.12 4.33
CA ALA A 112 8.26 7.74 4.80
C ALA A 112 6.97 7.26 5.47
N THR A 113 6.54 6.05 5.12
CA THR A 113 5.41 5.38 5.78
C THR A 113 5.76 3.97 6.23
N THR A 114 5.00 3.45 7.18
CA THR A 114 5.15 2.09 7.68
C THR A 114 3.78 1.48 7.95
N LEU A 115 3.62 0.21 7.61
CA LEU A 115 2.44 -0.58 8.00
C LEU A 115 2.59 -1.08 9.43
N LEU A 116 1.74 -0.61 10.32
CA LEU A 116 1.70 -1.01 11.72
C LEU A 116 0.33 -1.56 12.10
N THR A 117 0.33 -2.49 13.06
CA THR A 117 -0.89 -2.90 13.76
C THR A 117 -1.32 -1.84 14.76
N ASN A 118 -2.58 -1.88 15.21
CA ASN A 118 -3.06 -0.96 16.25
C ASN A 118 -2.27 -1.11 17.57
N GLU A 119 -1.81 -2.32 17.90
CA GLU A 119 -0.97 -2.57 19.07
C GLU A 119 0.38 -1.86 18.95
N GLU A 120 1.04 -1.99 17.81
CA GLU A 120 2.30 -1.30 17.53
C GLU A 120 2.15 0.22 17.57
N ILE A 121 1.06 0.76 17.04
CA ILE A 121 0.74 2.19 17.12
C ILE A 121 0.63 2.64 18.59
N ASN A 122 -0.07 1.86 19.42
CA ASN A 122 -0.20 2.21 20.84
C ASN A 122 1.14 2.11 21.59
N ILE A 123 2.03 1.20 21.19
CA ILE A 123 3.40 1.10 21.75
C ILE A 123 4.16 2.39 21.45
N ILE A 124 4.17 2.84 20.20
CA ILE A 124 4.91 4.07 19.81
C ILE A 124 4.30 5.33 20.42
N GLU A 125 2.97 5.40 20.50
CA GLU A 125 2.26 6.51 21.14
C GLU A 125 2.56 6.60 22.65
N SER A 126 2.85 5.47 23.30
CA SER A 126 3.28 5.43 24.71
C SER A 126 4.76 5.83 24.94
N GLY A 127 5.50 6.17 23.88
CA GLY A 127 6.92 6.53 23.96
C GLY A 127 7.89 5.34 23.95
N LYS A 128 7.42 4.12 23.66
CA LYS A 128 8.30 2.97 23.45
C LYS A 128 8.73 2.90 21.99
N LYS A 129 9.92 2.32 21.75
CA LYS A 129 10.49 2.21 20.40
C LYS A 129 10.22 0.83 19.78
N LEU A 130 9.92 0.83 18.48
CA LEU A 130 9.88 -0.32 17.59
C LEU A 130 11.09 -0.20 16.65
N GLU A 131 11.81 -1.29 16.42
CA GLU A 131 13.04 -1.25 15.60
C GLU A 131 12.80 -0.79 14.17
N ARG A 132 11.61 -1.06 13.63
CA ARG A 132 11.24 -0.83 12.23
C ARG A 132 10.51 0.49 11.95
N PHE A 133 10.47 1.41 12.91
CA PHE A 133 9.72 2.65 12.79
C PHE A 133 10.63 3.88 12.78
N ASP A 134 10.33 4.85 11.93
CA ASP A 134 11.05 6.11 11.84
C ASP A 134 10.59 7.07 12.94
N TYR A 135 11.55 7.55 13.73
CA TYR A 135 11.31 8.46 14.86
C TYR A 135 11.78 9.91 14.60
N ASP A 136 12.17 10.25 13.38
CA ASP A 136 12.80 11.55 13.08
C ASP A 136 11.80 12.70 12.90
N CYS A 137 10.51 12.42 13.04
CA CYS A 137 9.46 13.40 12.86
C CYS A 137 8.75 13.79 14.15
N ILE A 138 8.09 14.95 14.12
CA ILE A 138 7.42 15.54 15.30
C ILE A 138 5.99 15.01 15.45
N THR A 139 5.35 14.63 14.35
CA THR A 139 3.93 14.28 14.31
C THR A 139 3.70 13.12 13.36
N TYR A 140 2.91 12.16 13.82
CA TYR A 140 2.59 10.95 13.09
C TYR A 140 1.12 10.92 12.71
N TYR A 141 0.84 10.41 11.52
CA TYR A 141 -0.50 10.32 10.95
C TYR A 141 -0.85 8.86 10.72
N VAL A 142 -1.95 8.40 11.32
CA VAL A 142 -2.52 7.07 11.10
C VAL A 142 -3.67 7.22 10.12
N THR A 143 -3.66 6.40 9.05
CA THR A 143 -4.75 6.31 8.09
C THR A 143 -5.27 4.87 8.00
N SER A 144 -6.59 4.71 8.07
CA SER A 144 -7.30 3.44 8.01
C SER A 144 -8.30 3.40 6.86
N TRP A 145 -8.67 2.18 6.48
CA TRP A 145 -9.65 1.95 5.41
C TRP A 145 -11.03 2.55 5.71
N SER A 146 -11.51 2.46 6.97
CA SER A 146 -12.81 3.03 7.34
C SER A 146 -12.75 4.47 7.84
N GLY A 147 -11.57 4.96 8.21
CA GLY A 147 -11.39 6.23 8.92
C GLY A 147 -11.64 6.15 10.42
N ASN A 148 -12.17 5.05 10.96
CA ASN A 148 -12.48 4.93 12.39
C ASN A 148 -11.24 4.92 13.29
N TYR A 149 -10.08 4.56 12.72
CA TYR A 149 -8.81 4.51 13.44
C TYR A 149 -7.89 5.68 13.09
N ASP A 150 -8.34 6.57 12.19
CA ASP A 150 -7.58 7.75 11.79
C ASP A 150 -7.31 8.62 13.01
N ARG A 151 -6.03 8.94 13.23
CA ARG A 151 -5.62 9.82 14.31
C ARG A 151 -4.24 10.39 14.07
N VAL A 152 -3.98 11.48 14.77
CA VAL A 152 -2.70 12.18 14.75
C VAL A 152 -2.17 12.21 16.17
N PHE A 153 -0.90 11.85 16.35
CA PHE A 153 -0.24 11.90 17.64
C PHE A 153 1.18 12.45 17.50
N LYS A 154 1.70 13.04 18.58
CA LYS A 154 3.06 13.58 18.60
C LYS A 154 4.06 12.49 18.89
N ASN A 155 5.26 12.67 18.36
CA ASN A 155 6.40 11.89 18.82
C ASN A 155 6.64 12.14 20.31
N ALA A 156 6.70 11.06 21.07
CA ALA A 156 6.93 11.08 22.51
C ALA A 156 8.43 10.99 22.88
N ASN A 157 9.32 10.83 21.90
CA ASN A 157 10.77 10.79 22.08
C ASN A 157 11.44 12.15 21.93
#